data_AF-A0A970G3F6-F1
#
_entry.id   AF-A0A970G3F6-F1
#
_cell.length_a   1.000
_cell.length_b   1.000
_cell.length_c   1.000
_cell.angle_alpha   90.00
_cell.angle_beta   90.00
_cell.angle_gamma   90.00
#
_symmetry.space_group_name_H-M   'P 1'
#
loop_
_entity.id
_entity.type
_entity.pdbx_description
1 polymer ?
#
loop_
_entity_poly.entity_id
_entity_poly.type
_entity_poly.pdbx_seq_one_letter_code
_entity_poly.pdbx_strand_id
1 'polypeptide(L)' 'METSLQALRAALNLSGLSRKEIAARLYLSHSALNRKLRGEISFTQREKEHIFSLAQQGREKAL' A
#
# COMPACT_ATOMS: atom_id res chain seq x y z
N MET A 1 -2.97 -17.70 -0.34
CA MET A 1 -1.97 -17.22 0.63
C MET A 1 -2.47 -15.92 1.22
N GLU A 2 -2.62 -15.84 2.55
CA GLU A 2 -3.03 -14.60 3.22
C GLU A 2 -1.84 -13.63 3.25
N THR A 3 -1.95 -12.48 2.58
CA THR A 3 -0.90 -11.46 2.61
C THR A 3 -0.86 -10.79 3.98
N SER A 4 0.28 -10.90 4.67
CA SER A 4 0.44 -10.26 5.98
C SER A 4 0.46 -8.73 5.89
N LEU A 5 0.00 -8.07 6.94
CA LEU A 5 0.06 -6.61 7.06
C LEU A 5 1.50 -6.08 6.95
N GLN A 6 2.47 -6.85 7.42
CA GLN A 6 3.90 -6.52 7.32
C GLN A 6 4.37 -6.50 5.87
N ALA A 7 3.96 -7.46 5.04
CA ALA A 7 4.28 -7.49 3.61
C ALA A 7 3.69 -6.29 2.86
N LEU A 8 2.46 -5.90 3.18
CA LEU A 8 1.83 -4.72 2.58
C LEU A 8 2.55 -3.42 2.96
N ARG A 9 2.95 -3.28 4.23
CA ARG A 9 3.75 -2.13 4.67
C ARG A 9 5.10 -2.05 3.94
N ALA A 10 5.78 -3.19 3.78
CA ALA A 10 7.04 -3.25 3.03
C ALA A 10 6.85 -2.86 1.56
N ALA A 11 5.81 -3.38 0.90
CA ALA A 11 5.49 -3.03 -0.49
C ALA A 11 5.23 -1.53 -0.67
N LEU A 12 4.48 -0.91 0.26
CA LEU A 12 4.27 0.54 0.24
C LEU A 12 5.55 1.33 0.40
N ASN A 13 6.47 0.91 1.27
CA ASN A 13 7.77 1.57 1.41
C ASN A 13 8.60 1.47 0.12
N LEU A 14 8.56 0.31 -0.57
CA LEU A 14 9.25 0.10 -1.84
C LEU A 14 8.68 0.93 -3.00
N SER A 15 7.42 1.40 -2.89
CA SER A 15 6.82 2.24 -3.94
C SER A 15 7.49 3.61 -4.08
N GLY A 16 8.22 4.06 -3.06
CA GLY A 16 8.81 5.42 -3.02
C GLY A 16 7.79 6.56 -2.91
N LEU A 17 6.51 6.24 -2.74
CA LEU A 17 5.43 7.23 -2.63
C LEU A 17 5.22 7.66 -1.18
N SER A 18 4.86 8.92 -0.99
CA SER A 18 4.40 9.40 0.32
C SER A 18 3.07 8.76 0.71
N ARG A 19 2.75 8.76 2.01
CA ARG A 19 1.47 8.26 2.50
C ARG A 19 0.27 8.97 1.87
N LYS A 20 0.39 10.26 1.59
CA LYS A 20 -0.64 11.08 0.93
C LYS A 20 -0.87 10.60 -0.51
N GLU A 21 0.19 10.33 -1.27
CA GLU A 21 0.10 9.83 -2.64
C GLU A 21 -0.45 8.41 -2.69
N ILE A 22 -0.03 7.54 -1.77
CA ILE A 22 -0.57 6.18 -1.64
C ILE A 22 -2.08 6.24 -1.38
N ALA A 23 -2.54 7.10 -0.46
CA ALA A 23 -3.95 7.25 -0.17
C ALA A 23 -4.74 7.66 -1.42
N ALA A 24 -4.24 8.64 -2.17
CA ALA A 24 -4.86 9.08 -3.43
C ALA A 24 -4.91 7.95 -4.48
N ARG A 25 -3.81 7.20 -4.67
CA ARG A 25 -3.74 6.07 -5.61
C ARG A 25 -4.68 4.93 -5.23
N LEU A 26 -4.86 4.68 -3.94
CA LEU A 26 -5.77 3.65 -3.44
C LEU A 26 -7.24 4.11 -3.34
N TYR A 27 -7.54 5.36 -3.72
CA TYR A 27 -8.87 5.96 -3.54
C TYR A 27 -9.34 5.92 -2.07
N LEU A 28 -8.40 6.16 -1.15
CA LEU A 28 -8.63 6.16 0.29
C LEU A 28 -8.43 7.55 0.88
N SER A 29 -9.14 7.83 1.97
CA SER A 29 -8.76 8.92 2.85
C SER A 29 -7.47 8.57 3.62
N HIS A 30 -6.73 9.58 4.04
CA HIS A 30 -5.51 9.39 4.81
C HIS A 30 -5.77 8.64 6.14
N SER A 31 -6.91 8.92 6.77
CA SER A 31 -7.36 8.22 7.98
C SER A 31 -7.65 6.75 7.71
N ALA A 32 -8.40 6.45 6.64
CA ALA A 32 -8.72 5.07 6.27
C ALA A 32 -7.45 4.25 5.99
N LEU A 33 -6.51 4.83 5.25
CA LEU A 33 -5.21 4.21 5.00
C LEU A 33 -4.48 3.91 6.33
N ASN A 34 -4.38 4.89 7.23
CA ASN A 34 -3.70 4.71 8.51
C ASN A 34 -4.35 3.63 9.40
N ARG A 35 -5.69 3.57 9.45
CA ARG A 35 -6.41 2.51 10.17
C ARG A 35 -6.11 1.13 9.58
N LYS A 36 -6.07 1.01 8.26
CA LYS A 36 -5.68 -0.25 7.57
C LYS A 36 -4.26 -0.66 7.92
N LEU A 37 -3.36 0.32 7.94
CA LEU A 37 -1.96 0.08 8.24
C LEU A 37 -1.71 -0.27 9.68
N ARG A 38 -2.54 0.20 10.63
CA ARG A 38 -2.50 -0.24 12.03
C ARG A 38 -3.15 -1.60 12.26
N GLY A 39 -3.84 -2.15 11.26
CA GLY A 39 -4.53 -3.43 11.35
C GLY A 39 -5.91 -3.34 12.00
N GLU A 40 -6.44 -2.13 12.21
CA GLU A 40 -7.80 -1.93 12.73
C GLU A 40 -8.87 -2.38 11.72
N ILE A 41 -8.55 -2.28 10.42
CA ILE A 41 -9.40 -2.69 9.31
C ILE A 41 -8.55 -3.37 8.25
N SER A 42 -9.10 -4.37 7.57
CA SER A 42 -8.36 -5.11 6.55
C SER A 42 -8.27 -4.32 5.23
N PHE A 43 -7.19 -4.59 4.49
CA PHE A 43 -7.15 -4.25 3.07
C PHE A 43 -8.03 -5.22 2.28
N THR A 44 -8.77 -4.70 1.32
CA THR A 44 -9.48 -5.50 0.32
C THR A 44 -8.49 -6.14 -0.64
N GLN A 45 -8.91 -7.19 -1.33
CA GLN A 45 -8.07 -7.86 -2.31
C GLN A 45 -7.55 -6.89 -3.41
N ARG A 46 -8.44 -6.03 -3.94
CA ARG A 46 -8.09 -5.03 -4.95
C ARG A 46 -7.07 -4.00 -4.45
N GLU A 47 -7.20 -3.55 -3.20
CA GLU A 47 -6.20 -2.64 -2.61
C GLU A 47 -4.85 -3.34 -2.46
N LYS A 48 -4.81 -4.62 -2.05
CA LYS A 48 -3.57 -5.39 -1.93
C LYS A 48 -2.87 -5.51 -3.29
N GLU A 49 -3.60 -5.85 -4.33
CA GLU A 49 -3.10 -5.93 -5.71
C GLU A 49 -2.52 -4.60 -6.18
N HIS A 50 -3.23 -3.50 -5.91
CA HIS A 50 -2.76 -2.17 -6.28
C HIS A 50 -1.49 -1.78 -5.51
N ILE A 51 -1.39 -2.10 -4.21
CA ILE A 51 -0.18 -1.89 -3.40
C ILE A 51 1.02 -2.59 -4.03
N PHE A 52 0.88 -3.85 -4.44
CA PHE A 52 1.97 -4.58 -5.08
C PHE A 52 2.35 -4.01 -6.44
N SER A 53 1.37 -3.55 -7.22
CA SER A 53 1.65 -2.85 -8.48
C SER A 53 2.46 -1.57 -8.27
N LEU A 54 2.10 -0.76 -7.27
CA LEU A 54 2.84 0.46 -6.92
C LEU A 54 4.28 0.14 -6.47
N ALA A 55 4.49 -0.96 -5.74
CA ALA A 55 5.81 -1.39 -5.31
C ALA A 55 6.71 -1.77 -6.48
N GLN A 56 6.17 -2.46 -7.50
CA GLN A 56 6.93 -2.82 -8.70
C GLN A 56 7.33 -1.58 -9.50
N GLN A 57 6.40 -0.62 -9.67
CA GLN A 57 6.70 0.65 -10.35
C GLN A 57 7.78 1.47 -9.62
N GLY A 58 7.78 1.48 -8.29
CA GLY A 58 8.82 2.14 -7.49
C GLY A 58 10.18 1.49 -7.70
N ARG A 59 10.22 0.15 -7.77
CA ARG A 59 11.45 -0.62 -8.03
C ARG A 59 12.03 -0.35 -9.42
N GLU A 60 11.18 -0.33 -10.45
CA GLU A 60 11.62 -0.04 -11.83
C GLU A 60 12.24 1.35 -11.98
N LYS A 61 11.74 2.34 -11.24
CA LYS A 61 12.28 3.71 -11.25
C LYS A 61 13.59 3.87 -10.47
N ALA A 62 13.92 2.93 -9.61
CA ALA A 62 15.13 2.96 -8.77
C ALA A 62 16.33 2.23 -9.42
N LEU A 63 16.11 1.53 -10.54
CA LEU A 63 17.11 0.87 -11.36
C LEU A 63 17.50 1.75 -12.55
#